data_AF-A0A2H3EPE9-F1
#
_entry.id   AF-A0A2H3EPE9-F1
#
_cell.length_a   1.000
_cell.length_b   1.000
_cell.length_c   1.000
_cell.angle_alpha   90.00
_cell.angle_beta   90.00
_cell.angle_gamma   90.00
#
_symmetry.space_group_name_H-M   'P 1'
#
loop_
_entity.id
_entity.type
_entity.pdbx_description
1 polymer ?
#
loop_
_entity_poly.entity_id
_entity_poly.type
_entity_poly.pdbx_seq_one_letter_code
_entity_poly.pdbx_strand_id
1 'polypeptide(L)'
;IWRATLGVHRRQISHGTYANEGEEQAYWESAMRWNLYLQTSSAMKDWSIPAITSYTPTPPALASHEDETEATEYYLPSKAFCKWYRMVFPESLHHPTLRQARRLKTRFSSLDRREIHRISRLLSDEVVFGTHRRWGSEYRTMWKLWMKKKGADVAIVF
;
A
#
# COMPACT_ATOMS: atom_id res chain seq x y z
N ILE A 1 -43.40 -25.01 -14.81
CA ILE A 1 -42.49 -25.94 -14.12
C ILE A 1 -41.10 -25.82 -14.78
N TRP A 2 -40.08 -25.45 -13.97
CA TRP A 2 -38.63 -25.22 -14.26
C TRP A 2 -38.28 -23.98 -15.12
N ARG A 3 -37.67 -22.90 -14.61
CA ARG A 3 -36.45 -22.60 -13.78
C ARG A 3 -35.33 -22.05 -14.68
N ALA A 4 -35.10 -20.76 -14.53
CA ALA A 4 -34.00 -19.99 -15.08
C ALA A 4 -32.64 -20.47 -14.53
N THR A 5 -31.64 -20.57 -15.40
CA THR A 5 -30.23 -20.63 -15.03
C THR A 5 -29.52 -19.43 -15.65
N LEU A 6 -29.58 -18.29 -14.97
CA LEU A 6 -28.57 -17.24 -15.13
C LEU A 6 -27.54 -17.47 -14.03
N GLY A 7 -26.43 -18.10 -14.41
CA GLY A 7 -25.27 -18.28 -13.56
C GLY A 7 -24.71 -16.92 -13.17
N VAL A 8 -25.01 -16.49 -11.96
CA VAL A 8 -24.32 -15.36 -11.32
C VAL A 8 -22.90 -15.84 -11.02
N HIS A 9 -21.94 -15.43 -11.85
CA HIS A 9 -20.52 -15.51 -11.53
C HIS A 9 -20.27 -14.67 -10.27
N ARG A 10 -20.29 -15.34 -9.11
CA ARG A 10 -19.82 -14.80 -7.84
C ARG A 10 -18.31 -14.65 -7.97
N ARG A 11 -17.84 -13.49 -8.43
CA ARG A 11 -16.43 -13.12 -8.30
C ARG A 11 -16.09 -13.21 -6.82
N GLN A 12 -15.19 -14.11 -6.45
CA GLN A 12 -14.56 -14.10 -5.13
C GLN A 12 -13.76 -12.80 -5.01
N ILE A 13 -14.37 -11.81 -4.37
CA ILE A 13 -13.67 -10.61 -3.90
C ILE A 13 -12.96 -11.06 -2.63
N SER A 14 -11.63 -10.96 -2.61
CA SER A 14 -10.85 -11.23 -1.40
C SER A 14 -11.34 -10.33 -0.27
N HIS A 15 -11.80 -10.91 0.84
CA HIS A 15 -12.32 -10.24 2.04
C HIS A 15 -11.21 -9.48 2.80
N GLY A 16 -10.68 -8.42 2.18
CA GLY A 16 -9.77 -7.47 2.83
C GLY A 16 -10.43 -6.14 3.21
N THR A 17 -11.74 -6.02 3.00
CA THR A 17 -12.48 -4.76 3.12
C THR A 17 -13.12 -4.56 4.50
N TYR A 18 -13.38 -5.64 5.25
CA TYR A 18 -14.03 -5.60 6.56
C TYR A 18 -13.12 -6.21 7.62
N ALA A 19 -13.05 -5.62 8.81
CA ALA A 19 -12.13 -6.07 9.86
C ALA A 19 -12.59 -7.39 10.50
N ASN A 20 -13.89 -7.69 10.43
CA ASN A 20 -14.49 -8.95 10.88
C ASN A 20 -15.73 -9.30 10.05
N GLU A 21 -16.15 -10.57 10.07
CA GLU A 21 -17.35 -11.05 9.36
C GLU A 21 -18.65 -10.39 9.88
N GLY A 22 -18.67 -9.95 11.14
CA GLY A 22 -19.82 -9.28 11.75
C GLY A 22 -20.10 -7.89 11.16
N GLU A 23 -19.06 -7.12 10.85
CA GLU A 23 -19.12 -5.80 10.21
C GLU A 23 -19.58 -5.92 8.76
N GLU A 24 -19.10 -6.95 8.04
CA GLU A 24 -19.56 -7.25 6.70
C GLU A 24 -21.08 -7.55 6.71
N GLN A 25 -21.53 -8.38 7.65
CA GLN A 25 -22.95 -8.71 7.80
C GLN A 25 -23.80 -7.48 8.15
N ALA A 26 -23.37 -6.66 9.12
CA ALA A 26 -24.09 -5.44 9.51
C ALA A 26 -24.19 -4.41 8.37
N TYR A 27 -23.14 -4.32 7.54
CA TYR A 27 -23.15 -3.50 6.32
C TYR A 27 -24.18 -4.01 5.32
N TRP A 28 -24.18 -5.32 5.02
CA TRP A 28 -25.14 -5.90 4.07
C TRP A 28 -26.59 -5.79 4.56
N GLU A 29 -26.83 -5.96 5.87
CA GLU A 29 -28.16 -5.76 6.46
C GLU A 29 -28.63 -4.31 6.37
N SER A 30 -27.73 -3.36 6.58
CA SER A 30 -28.03 -1.93 6.42
C SER A 30 -28.34 -1.59 4.96
N ALA A 31 -27.53 -2.07 4.02
CA ALA A 31 -27.76 -1.87 2.59
C ALA A 31 -29.09 -2.49 2.12
N MET A 32 -29.48 -3.65 2.65
CA MET A 32 -30.80 -4.24 2.38
C MET A 32 -31.94 -3.39 2.92
N ARG A 33 -31.84 -2.86 4.14
CA ARG A 33 -32.87 -1.96 4.71
C ARG A 33 -33.07 -0.70 3.87
N TRP A 34 -31.99 -0.08 3.42
CA TRP A 34 -32.06 1.11 2.54
C TRP A 34 -32.66 0.77 1.17
N ASN A 35 -32.32 -0.36 0.58
CA ASN A 35 -32.94 -0.81 -0.67
C ASN A 35 -34.45 -1.04 -0.52
N LEU A 36 -34.88 -1.63 0.60
CA LEU A 36 -36.31 -1.80 0.90
C LEU A 36 -37.01 -0.44 1.02
N TYR A 37 -36.36 0.54 1.66
CA TYR A 37 -36.89 1.90 1.80
C TYR A 37 -36.99 2.64 0.46
N LEU A 38 -36.06 2.39 -0.47
CA LEU A 38 -36.12 2.96 -1.82
C LEU A 38 -37.24 2.32 -2.65
N GLN A 39 -37.48 1.01 -2.51
CA GLN A 39 -38.56 0.31 -3.21
C GLN A 39 -39.97 0.73 -2.76
N THR A 40 -40.13 1.22 -1.52
CA THR A 40 -41.42 1.72 -1.02
C THR A 40 -41.67 3.18 -1.36
N SER A 41 -40.69 3.90 -1.90
CA SER A 41 -40.85 5.30 -2.29
C SER A 41 -41.66 5.43 -3.58
N SER A 42 -42.75 6.22 -3.52
CA SER A 42 -43.64 6.50 -4.66
C SER A 42 -42.98 7.25 -5.82
N ALA A 43 -41.72 7.67 -5.66
CA ALA A 43 -40.93 8.36 -6.68
C ALA A 43 -40.63 7.52 -7.93
N MET A 44 -40.91 6.20 -7.93
CA MET A 44 -40.81 5.37 -9.15
C MET A 44 -42.02 5.47 -10.10
N LYS A 45 -43.11 6.18 -9.72
CA LYS A 45 -44.32 6.31 -10.55
C LYS A 45 -44.22 7.38 -11.64
N ASP A 46 -43.33 8.35 -11.47
CA ASP A 46 -43.13 9.44 -12.43
C ASP A 46 -41.82 9.21 -13.20
N TRP A 47 -41.93 8.74 -14.45
CA TRP A 47 -40.79 8.51 -15.36
C TRP A 47 -40.02 9.79 -15.75
N SER A 48 -40.39 10.95 -15.22
CA SER A 48 -39.76 12.24 -15.49
C SER A 48 -38.56 12.55 -14.59
N ILE A 49 -38.34 11.77 -13.52
CA ILE A 49 -37.22 11.96 -12.60
C ILE A 49 -36.32 10.73 -12.74
N PRO A 50 -35.00 10.87 -12.96
CA PRO A 50 -34.10 9.73 -12.98
C PRO A 50 -34.11 9.06 -11.61
N ALA A 51 -34.87 7.97 -11.50
CA ALA A 51 -34.96 7.16 -10.30
C ALA A 51 -33.65 6.39 -10.13
N ILE A 52 -32.96 6.62 -9.02
CA ILE A 52 -31.76 5.87 -8.65
C ILE A 52 -32.23 4.46 -8.28
N THR A 53 -32.10 3.51 -9.21
CA THR A 53 -32.62 2.14 -9.08
C THR A 53 -31.79 1.25 -8.15
N SER A 54 -30.60 1.69 -7.77
CA SER A 54 -29.71 0.94 -6.89
C SER A 54 -28.88 1.91 -6.07
N TYR A 55 -29.04 1.85 -4.74
CA TYR A 55 -28.12 2.49 -3.82
C TYR A 55 -27.01 1.50 -3.49
N THR A 56 -25.83 1.72 -4.04
CA THR A 56 -24.60 1.08 -3.57
C THR A 56 -23.93 2.09 -2.65
N PRO A 57 -24.04 1.94 -1.31
CA PRO A 57 -23.31 2.82 -0.41
C PRO A 57 -21.84 2.69 -0.75
N THR A 58 -21.19 3.82 -1.04
CA THR A 58 -19.73 3.88 -1.19
C THR A 58 -19.16 3.14 0.02
N PRO A 59 -18.40 2.04 -0.18
CA PRO A 59 -17.76 1.36 0.94
C PRO A 59 -17.02 2.42 1.74
N PRO A 60 -16.97 2.31 3.09
CA PRO A 60 -16.26 3.29 3.91
C PRO A 60 -14.94 3.52 3.22
N ALA A 61 -14.71 4.76 2.79
CA ALA A 61 -13.50 5.12 2.06
C ALA A 61 -12.40 4.44 2.86
N LEU A 62 -11.67 3.50 2.24
CA LEU A 62 -10.44 2.99 2.83
C LEU A 62 -9.78 4.26 3.28
N ALA A 63 -9.71 4.48 4.60
CA ALA A 63 -8.98 5.59 5.13
C ALA A 63 -7.65 5.37 4.44
N SER A 64 -7.36 6.23 3.46
CA SER A 64 -6.01 6.40 3.01
C SER A 64 -5.38 6.85 4.29
N HIS A 65 -4.83 5.87 5.00
CA HIS A 65 -3.88 6.00 6.05
C HIS A 65 -2.70 6.71 5.38
N GLU A 66 -2.90 7.98 5.06
CA GLU A 66 -1.93 9.02 5.26
C GLU A 66 -1.81 9.16 6.78
N ASP A 67 -1.45 8.05 7.44
CA ASP A 67 -0.86 8.13 8.75
C ASP A 67 0.32 9.06 8.59
N GLU A 68 0.29 10.13 9.35
CA GLU A 68 1.25 10.45 10.42
C GLU A 68 2.17 9.29 10.86
N THR A 69 2.78 8.60 9.90
CA THR A 69 3.77 7.52 10.06
C THR A 69 5.16 8.10 10.31
N GLU A 70 5.23 9.34 10.80
CA GLU A 70 6.47 9.92 11.31
C GLU A 70 6.81 9.37 12.69
N ALA A 71 5.81 8.97 13.49
CA ALA A 71 5.99 8.57 14.89
C ALA A 71 6.28 7.07 15.11
N THR A 72 5.99 6.18 14.15
CA THR A 72 6.25 4.74 14.32
C THR A 72 7.67 4.41 13.87
N GLU A 73 8.51 3.97 14.80
CA GLU A 73 9.87 3.54 14.47
C GLU A 73 9.85 2.40 13.45
N TYR A 74 10.30 2.69 12.23
CA TYR A 74 10.33 1.70 11.17
C TYR A 74 11.49 0.71 11.34
N TYR A 75 11.17 -0.58 11.41
CA TYR A 75 12.17 -1.64 11.45
C TYR A 75 12.69 -1.95 10.04
N LEU A 76 13.98 -1.66 9.81
CA LEU A 76 14.69 -2.05 8.59
C LEU A 76 15.54 -3.32 8.81
N PRO A 77 15.26 -4.43 8.10
CA PRO A 77 16.12 -5.61 8.12
C PRO A 77 17.54 -5.29 7.62
N SER A 78 18.56 -5.82 8.30
CA SER A 78 19.96 -5.56 7.90
C SER A 78 20.30 -6.11 6.52
N LYS A 79 19.67 -7.23 6.10
CA LYS A 79 19.82 -7.76 4.74
C LYS A 79 19.27 -6.81 3.68
N ALA A 80 18.11 -6.20 3.94
CA ALA A 80 17.51 -5.21 3.06
C ALA A 80 18.42 -3.97 2.91
N PHE A 81 19.06 -3.54 3.98
CA PHE A 81 20.05 -2.45 3.94
C PHE A 81 21.25 -2.80 3.04
N CYS A 82 21.84 -4.00 3.22
CA CYS A 82 22.96 -4.45 2.37
C CYS A 82 22.55 -4.52 0.89
N LYS A 83 21.36 -5.04 0.61
CA LYS A 83 20.79 -5.15 -0.73
C LYS A 83 20.60 -3.78 -1.38
N TRP A 84 19.94 -2.87 -0.68
CA TRP A 84 19.77 -1.49 -1.10
C TRP A 84 21.11 -0.80 -1.39
N TYR A 85 22.09 -0.96 -0.49
CA TYR A 85 23.41 -0.34 -0.65
C TYR A 85 24.10 -0.83 -1.93
N ARG A 86 23.95 -2.11 -2.26
CA ARG A 86 24.49 -2.71 -3.49
C ARG A 86 23.79 -2.20 -4.76
N MET A 87 22.49 -1.94 -4.68
CA MET A 87 21.72 -1.38 -5.80
C MET A 87 22.02 0.10 -6.05
N VAL A 88 22.16 0.90 -4.99
CA VAL A 88 22.33 2.36 -5.07
C VAL A 88 23.78 2.77 -5.27
N PHE A 89 24.72 2.01 -4.70
CA PHE A 89 26.17 2.26 -4.80
C PHE A 89 26.88 1.06 -5.43
N PRO A 90 26.59 0.74 -6.69
CA PRO A 90 27.17 -0.44 -7.35
C PRO A 90 28.67 -0.31 -7.62
N GLU A 91 29.16 0.93 -7.71
CA GLU A 91 30.58 1.27 -7.86
C GLU A 91 31.36 1.13 -6.54
N SER A 92 30.65 0.98 -5.41
CA SER A 92 31.32 0.83 -4.11
C SER A 92 31.94 -0.56 -4.00
N LEU A 93 33.27 -0.61 -4.01
CA LEU A 93 34.05 -1.82 -3.75
C LEU A 93 33.79 -2.40 -2.35
N HIS A 94 33.27 -1.57 -1.42
CA HIS A 94 33.02 -1.94 -0.04
C HIS A 94 31.52 -2.07 0.22
N HIS A 95 30.97 -3.27 0.04
CA HIS A 95 29.64 -3.60 0.54
C HIS A 95 29.67 -3.80 2.05
N PRO A 96 28.75 -3.15 2.81
CA PRO A 96 28.71 -3.29 4.25
C PRO A 96 28.36 -4.72 4.64
N THR A 97 29.13 -5.29 5.56
CA THR A 97 28.79 -6.56 6.21
C THR A 97 27.52 -6.41 7.04
N LEU A 98 26.84 -7.51 7.38
CA LEU A 98 25.62 -7.47 8.21
C LEU A 98 25.84 -6.75 9.56
N ARG A 99 27.03 -6.91 10.17
CA ARG A 99 27.42 -6.23 11.41
C ARG A 99 27.55 -4.72 11.21
N GLN A 100 28.15 -4.29 10.10
CA GLN A 100 28.25 -2.87 9.74
C GLN A 100 26.88 -2.29 9.37
N ALA A 101 26.06 -3.01 8.61
CA ALA A 101 24.70 -2.61 8.26
C ALA A 101 23.84 -2.36 9.50
N ARG A 102 23.98 -3.20 10.54
CA ARG A 102 23.30 -3.01 11.84
C ARG A 102 23.63 -1.67 12.49
N ARG A 103 24.85 -1.17 12.33
CA ARG A 103 25.32 0.13 12.86
C ARG A 103 25.01 1.29 11.92
N LEU A 104 25.07 1.07 10.60
CA LEU A 104 24.85 2.14 9.62
C LEU A 104 23.37 2.51 9.52
N LYS A 105 22.47 1.52 9.62
CA LYS A 105 21.03 1.77 9.50
C LYS A 105 20.45 2.65 10.61
N THR A 106 21.12 2.76 11.77
CA THR A 106 20.67 3.62 12.88
C THR A 106 20.87 5.10 12.60
N ARG A 107 21.70 5.46 11.61
CA ARG A 107 21.95 6.85 11.19
C ARG A 107 20.84 7.41 10.29
N PHE A 108 19.88 6.57 9.90
CA PHE A 108 18.80 6.93 8.99
C PHE A 108 17.50 7.12 9.78
N SER A 109 16.72 8.13 9.39
CA SER A 109 15.40 8.39 9.98
C SER A 109 14.45 7.22 9.72
N SER A 110 13.31 7.17 10.42
CA SER A 110 12.26 6.19 10.15
C SER A 110 11.79 6.24 8.69
N LEU A 111 11.62 7.45 8.15
CA LEU A 111 11.27 7.69 6.74
C LEU A 111 12.35 7.18 5.78
N ASP A 112 13.62 7.44 6.07
CA ASP A 112 14.72 6.94 5.26
C ASP A 112 14.78 5.41 5.28
N ARG A 113 14.61 4.81 6.46
CA ARG A 113 14.58 3.35 6.62
C ARG A 113 13.43 2.72 5.82
N ARG A 114 12.27 3.38 5.77
CA ARG A 114 11.12 2.96 4.96
C ARG A 114 11.43 3.03 3.48
N GLU A 115 12.02 4.13 3.01
CA GLU A 115 12.38 4.28 1.60
C GLU A 115 13.51 3.34 1.17
N ILE A 116 14.53 3.15 2.02
CA ILE A 116 15.56 2.13 1.84
C ILE A 116 14.92 0.75 1.66
N HIS A 117 13.96 0.40 2.52
CA HIS A 117 13.29 -0.89 2.41
C HIS A 117 12.45 -0.98 1.14
N ARG A 118 11.74 0.09 0.76
CA ARG A 118 10.96 0.17 -0.49
C ARG A 118 11.84 -0.11 -1.71
N ILE A 119 12.96 0.60 -1.83
CA ILE A 119 13.90 0.44 -2.94
C ILE A 119 14.49 -0.97 -2.95
N SER A 120 14.82 -1.53 -1.77
CA SER A 120 15.37 -2.89 -1.66
C SER A 120 14.41 -3.98 -2.16
N ARG A 121 13.11 -3.70 -2.19
CA ARG A 121 12.07 -4.63 -2.66
C ARG A 121 11.77 -4.54 -4.15
N LEU A 122 12.27 -3.52 -4.85
CA LEU A 122 12.04 -3.34 -6.30
C LEU A 122 12.69 -4.45 -7.13
N LEU A 123 13.74 -5.07 -6.62
CA LEU A 123 14.41 -6.20 -7.24
C LEU A 123 14.33 -7.43 -6.34
N SER A 124 14.41 -8.63 -6.91
CA SER A 124 14.57 -9.86 -6.15
C SER A 124 16.01 -10.03 -5.64
N ASP A 125 16.20 -10.87 -4.64
CA ASP A 125 17.53 -11.15 -4.09
C ASP A 125 18.44 -11.84 -5.11
N GLU A 126 17.86 -12.74 -5.92
CA GLU A 126 18.56 -13.45 -7.01
C GLU A 126 19.13 -12.49 -8.04
N VAL A 127 18.37 -11.46 -8.38
CA VAL A 127 18.82 -10.42 -9.30
C VAL A 127 19.96 -9.65 -8.61
N VAL A 128 19.76 -9.09 -7.42
CA VAL A 128 20.74 -8.20 -6.75
C VAL A 128 22.07 -8.87 -6.38
N PHE A 129 22.01 -10.12 -5.95
CA PHE A 129 23.19 -10.89 -5.54
C PHE A 129 23.71 -11.84 -6.62
N GLY A 130 23.01 -11.96 -7.75
CA GLY A 130 23.41 -12.79 -8.88
C GLY A 130 24.60 -12.23 -9.67
N THR A 131 24.88 -12.89 -10.80
CA THR A 131 26.11 -12.70 -11.60
C THR A 131 26.12 -11.40 -12.43
N HIS A 132 25.00 -10.69 -12.52
CA HIS A 132 24.90 -9.43 -13.26
C HIS A 132 25.56 -8.28 -12.49
N ARG A 133 26.67 -7.77 -13.04
CA ARG A 133 27.58 -6.81 -12.37
C ARG A 133 27.29 -5.32 -12.63
N ARG A 134 26.27 -4.96 -13.41
CA ARG A 134 25.99 -3.55 -13.73
C ARG A 134 24.59 -3.20 -13.30
N TRP A 135 24.47 -2.71 -12.08
CA TRP A 135 23.24 -2.06 -11.63
C TRP A 135 23.09 -0.73 -12.37
N GLY A 136 21.92 -0.52 -12.96
CA GLY A 136 21.58 0.75 -13.59
C GLY A 136 21.63 1.89 -12.58
N SER A 137 22.03 3.08 -13.04
CA SER A 137 22.06 4.31 -12.24
C SER A 137 20.66 4.75 -11.76
N GLU A 138 19.61 4.07 -12.20
CA GLU A 138 18.20 4.35 -11.89
C GLU A 138 17.93 4.37 -10.38
N TYR A 139 18.37 3.34 -9.64
CA TYR A 139 18.16 3.27 -8.18
C TYR A 139 18.95 4.37 -7.45
N ARG A 140 20.12 4.73 -7.96
CA ARG A 140 20.90 5.87 -7.47
C ARG A 140 20.16 7.18 -7.70
N THR A 141 19.53 7.33 -8.87
CA THR A 141 18.69 8.50 -9.17
C THR A 141 17.45 8.55 -8.28
N MET A 142 16.76 7.42 -8.07
CA MET A 142 15.62 7.34 -7.14
C MET A 142 16.01 7.78 -5.73
N TRP A 143 17.13 7.27 -5.21
CA TRP A 143 17.64 7.66 -3.90
C TRP A 143 18.01 9.15 -3.85
N LYS A 144 18.68 9.68 -4.87
CA LYS A 144 19.00 11.13 -4.95
C LYS A 144 17.75 12.00 -4.99
N LEU A 145 16.72 11.59 -5.75
CA LEU A 145 15.44 12.29 -5.81
C LEU A 145 14.71 12.26 -4.47
N TRP A 146 14.75 11.14 -3.77
CA TRP A 146 14.24 11.05 -2.40
C TRP A 146 14.94 12.05 -1.47
N MET A 147 16.28 12.06 -1.45
CA MET A 147 17.05 13.00 -0.65
C MET A 147 16.74 14.46 -0.99
N LYS A 148 16.54 14.78 -2.28
CA LYS A 148 16.15 16.12 -2.73
C LYS A 148 14.73 16.49 -2.31
N LYS A 149 13.79 15.54 -2.35
CA LYS A 149 12.38 15.72 -1.97
C LYS A 149 12.21 15.89 -0.47
N LYS A 150 12.96 15.11 0.33
CA LYS A 150 12.96 15.15 1.79
C LYS A 150 13.42 16.52 2.32
N GLY A 151 14.28 17.21 1.57
CA GLY A 151 14.95 18.43 2.04
C GLY A 151 16.14 18.11 2.95
N ALA A 152 16.98 19.10 3.24
CA ALA A 152 18.01 18.92 4.26
C ALA A 152 17.30 18.63 5.59
N ASP A 153 17.60 17.49 6.22
CA ASP A 153 17.12 17.19 7.57
C ASP A 153 17.42 18.39 8.45
N VAL A 154 16.40 19.18 8.79
CA VAL A 154 16.52 20.29 9.73
C VAL A 154 16.71 19.65 11.09
N ALA A 155 17.96 19.40 11.46
CA ALA A 155 18.32 19.07 12.82
C ALA A 155 18.03 20.30 13.67
N ILE A 156 16.85 20.36 14.31
CA ILE A 156 16.60 21.27 15.41
C ILE A 156 17.39 20.71 16.59
N VAL A 157 18.60 21.24 16.80
CA VAL A 157 19.41 20.98 17.99
C VAL A 157 18.91 21.95 19.08
N PHE A 158 18.35 21.41 20.17
CA PHE A 158 18.07 22.14 21.40
C PHE A 158 19.25 22.03 22.37
#